data_AF-A0A2D7XHK8-F1
#
_entry.id   AF-A0A2D7XHK8-F1
#
_cell.length_a   1.000
_cell.length_b   1.000
_cell.length_c   1.000
_cell.angle_alpha   90.00
_cell.angle_beta   90.00
_cell.angle_gamma   90.00
#
_symmetry.space_group_name_H-M   'P 1'
#
loop_
_entity.id
_entity.type
_entity.pdbx_description
1 polymer ?
#
loop_
_entity_poly.entity_id
_entity_poly.type
_entity_poly.pdbx_seq_one_letter_code
_entity_poly.pdbx_strand_id
1 'polypeptide(L)'
;MTQTMIGWGRLCLSPLFVLVIWEVVCRAGFIEPQLLPAPSSIAFRLVEQASAPAFWENFSITLYRLAVGLIVAVFLGVVLGLAAQLSRFSAVLLDSLVRLLAPIPKIALYPALILI
;
A
#
# COMPACT_ATOMS: atom_id res chain seq x y z
N MET A 1 -2.85 12.79 37.27
CA MET A 1 -2.21 11.76 36.42
C MET A 1 -3.09 10.49 36.22
N THR A 2 -4.42 10.56 36.35
CA THR A 2 -5.32 9.38 36.25
C THR A 2 -6.33 9.43 35.09
N GLN A 3 -6.45 10.57 34.39
CA GLN A 3 -7.41 10.76 33.28
C GLN A 3 -6.96 10.12 31.95
N THR A 4 -5.65 9.91 31.73
CA THR A 4 -5.14 9.36 30.47
C THR A 4 -5.32 7.84 30.35
N MET A 5 -5.25 7.08 31.44
CA MET A 5 -5.40 5.61 31.38
C MET A 5 -6.84 5.15 31.08
N ILE A 6 -7.86 5.92 31.47
CA ILE A 6 -9.28 5.63 31.20
C ILE A 6 -9.63 5.88 29.72
N GLY A 7 -8.93 6.80 29.06
CA GLY A 7 -9.11 7.12 27.64
C GLY A 7 -8.72 5.97 26.71
N TRP A 8 -7.60 5.29 27.00
CA TRP A 8 -7.07 4.21 26.16
C TRP A 8 -7.94 2.95 26.20
N GLY A 9 -8.49 2.60 27.37
CA GLY A 9 -9.42 1.48 27.51
C GLY A 9 -10.72 1.69 26.70
N ARG A 10 -11.26 2.91 26.69
CA ARG A 10 -12.44 3.27 25.86
C ARG A 10 -12.12 3.29 24.37
N LEU A 11 -10.91 3.71 23.99
CA LEU A 11 -10.46 3.75 22.59
C LEU A 11 -10.28 2.35 21.99
N CYS A 12 -9.76 1.37 22.74
CA CYS A 12 -9.64 -0.01 22.28
C CYS A 12 -10.96 -0.78 22.28
N LEU A 13 -11.90 -0.40 23.15
CA LEU A 13 -13.22 -1.04 23.21
C LEU A 13 -14.03 -0.81 21.93
N SER A 14 -13.88 0.35 21.29
CA SER A 14 -14.58 0.73 20.06
C SER A 14 -14.27 -0.21 18.87
N PRO A 15 -13.03 -0.42 18.44
CA PRO A 15 -12.71 -1.31 17.31
C PRO A 15 -12.99 -2.79 17.66
N LEU A 16 -12.74 -3.23 18.90
CA LEU A 16 -13.07 -4.59 19.31
C LEU A 16 -14.58 -4.86 19.22
N PHE A 17 -15.40 -3.91 19.65
CA PHE A 17 -16.86 -4.03 19.54
C PHE A 17 -17.31 -4.18 18.08
N VAL A 18 -16.73 -3.38 17.18
CA VAL A 18 -17.00 -3.49 15.73
C VAL A 18 -16.57 -4.85 15.19
N LEU A 19 -15.38 -5.36 15.57
CA LEU A 19 -14.91 -6.68 15.15
C LEU A 19 -15.82 -7.81 15.63
N VAL A 20 -16.32 -7.71 16.87
CA VAL A 20 -17.25 -8.71 17.41
C VAL A 20 -18.58 -8.68 16.66
N ILE A 21 -19.14 -7.50 16.41
CA ILE A 21 -20.37 -7.38 15.60
C ILE A 21 -20.13 -7.96 14.20
N TRP A 22 -19.02 -7.61 13.56
CA TRP A 22 -18.68 -8.11 12.24
C TRP A 22 -18.56 -9.64 12.22
N GLU A 23 -17.83 -10.23 13.18
CA GLU A 23 -17.72 -11.68 13.32
C GLU A 23 -19.09 -12.35 13.50
N VAL A 24 -19.96 -11.78 14.35
CA VAL A 24 -21.31 -12.30 14.59
C VAL A 24 -22.16 -12.23 13.32
N VAL A 25 -22.15 -11.10 12.62
CA VAL A 25 -22.92 -10.89 11.38
C VAL A 25 -22.48 -11.88 10.29
N CYS A 26 -21.17 -12.07 10.12
CA CYS A 26 -20.61 -13.06 9.18
C CYS A 26 -21.00 -14.49 9.56
N ARG A 27 -20.87 -14.87 10.83
CA ARG A 27 -21.17 -16.24 11.28
C ARG A 27 -22.66 -16.56 11.29
N ALA A 28 -23.51 -15.56 11.50
CA ALA A 28 -24.95 -15.70 11.42
C ALA A 28 -25.47 -15.89 9.98
N GLY A 29 -24.60 -15.78 8.96
CA GLY A 29 -24.96 -16.03 7.57
C GLY A 29 -25.74 -14.90 6.92
N PHE A 30 -25.76 -13.70 7.51
CA PHE A 30 -26.43 -12.53 6.92
C PHE A 30 -25.74 -12.01 5.66
N ILE A 31 -24.45 -12.32 5.47
CA ILE A 31 -23.64 -11.87 4.33
C ILE A 31 -22.89 -13.08 3.77
N GLU A 32 -22.82 -13.18 2.45
CA GLU A 32 -22.12 -14.26 1.78
C GLU A 32 -20.62 -14.26 2.14
N PRO A 33 -20.03 -15.38 2.59
CA PRO A 33 -18.66 -15.43 3.09
C PRO A 33 -17.59 -15.02 2.07
N GLN A 34 -17.90 -15.06 0.78
CA GLN A 34 -17.03 -14.60 -0.31
C GLN A 34 -16.99 -13.08 -0.42
N LEU A 35 -18.09 -12.40 -0.07
CA LEU A 35 -18.17 -10.93 -0.08
C LEU A 35 -17.58 -10.34 1.21
N LEU A 36 -17.87 -10.96 2.35
CA LEU A 36 -17.41 -10.49 3.65
C LEU A 36 -16.98 -11.66 4.54
N PRO A 37 -15.73 -12.13 4.41
CA PRO A 37 -15.21 -13.19 5.27
C PRO A 37 -15.11 -12.71 6.73
N ALA A 38 -15.34 -13.62 7.67
CA ALA A 38 -15.26 -13.33 9.10
C ALA A 38 -13.83 -12.91 9.50
N PRO A 39 -13.64 -11.92 10.40
CA PRO A 39 -12.33 -11.52 10.91
C PRO A 39 -11.44 -12.69 11.33
N SER A 40 -12.00 -13.69 12.02
CA SER A 40 -11.25 -14.88 12.45
C SER A 40 -10.71 -15.71 11.27
N SER A 41 -11.48 -15.80 10.18
CA SER A 41 -11.07 -16.52 8.96
C SER A 41 -9.95 -15.78 8.23
N ILE A 42 -9.99 -14.43 8.21
CA ILE A 42 -8.91 -13.60 7.67
C ILE A 42 -7.64 -13.82 8.48
N ALA A 43 -7.73 -13.78 9.81
CA ALA A 43 -6.58 -14.01 10.69
C ALA A 43 -5.97 -15.41 10.48
N PHE A 44 -6.80 -16.44 10.36
CA PHE A 44 -6.33 -17.80 10.10
C PHE A 44 -5.61 -17.90 8.74
N ARG A 45 -6.20 -17.36 7.67
CA ARG A 45 -5.60 -17.35 6.33
C ARG A 45 -4.28 -16.55 6.30
N LEU A 46 -4.21 -15.44 7.03
CA LEU A 46 -2.98 -14.66 7.16
C LEU A 46 -1.86 -15.48 7.80
N VAL A 47 -2.13 -16.20 8.89
CA VAL A 47 -1.13 -17.06 9.55
C VAL A 47 -0.73 -18.24 8.65
N GLU A 48 -1.68 -18.86 7.97
CA GLU A 48 -1.44 -19.94 7.02
C GLU A 48 -0.52 -19.48 5.87
N GLN A 49 -0.82 -18.34 5.24
CA GLN A 49 0.02 -17.78 4.18
C GLN A 49 1.37 -17.32 4.70
N ALA A 50 1.44 -16.65 5.85
CA ALA A 50 2.70 -16.21 6.45
C ALA A 50 3.59 -17.38 6.86
N SER A 51 3.03 -18.57 7.09
CA SER A 51 3.80 -19.78 7.37
C SER A 51 4.30 -20.48 6.10
N ALA A 52 3.78 -20.12 4.92
CA ALA A 52 4.17 -20.72 3.66
C ALA A 52 5.48 -20.09 3.12
N PRO A 53 6.49 -20.89 2.73
CA PRO A 53 7.75 -20.36 2.17
C PRO A 53 7.53 -19.52 0.90
N ALA A 54 6.57 -19.93 0.06
CA ALA A 54 6.23 -19.23 -1.18
C ALA A 54 5.72 -17.79 -0.93
N PHE A 55 5.08 -17.52 0.21
CA PHE A 55 4.67 -16.15 0.56
C PHE A 55 5.90 -15.25 0.71
N TRP A 56 6.90 -15.69 1.46
CA TRP A 56 8.11 -14.92 1.72
C TRP A 56 8.97 -14.74 0.46
N GLU A 57 9.01 -15.74 -0.43
CA GLU A 57 9.66 -15.62 -1.72
C GLU A 57 9.01 -14.49 -2.56
N ASN A 58 7.69 -14.55 -2.76
CA ASN A 58 6.97 -13.53 -3.53
C ASN A 58 7.02 -12.14 -2.88
N PHE A 59 6.95 -12.09 -1.55
CA PHE A 59 7.09 -10.86 -0.79
C PHE A 59 8.48 -10.24 -0.99
N SER A 60 9.53 -11.05 -0.90
CA SER A 60 10.91 -10.59 -1.09
C SER A 60 11.16 -10.09 -2.51
N ILE A 61 10.59 -10.75 -3.53
CA ILE A 61 10.68 -10.31 -4.92
C ILE A 61 9.99 -8.95 -5.10
N THR A 62 8.81 -8.77 -4.51
CA THR A 62 8.08 -7.50 -4.55
C THR A 62 8.89 -6.40 -3.88
N LEU A 63 9.45 -6.68 -2.71
CA LEU A 63 10.28 -5.74 -1.96
C LEU A 63 11.57 -5.38 -2.72
N TYR A 64 12.22 -6.36 -3.34
CA TYR A 64 13.40 -6.16 -4.17
C TYR A 64 13.09 -5.25 -5.36
N ARG A 65 11.99 -5.49 -6.08
CA ARG A 65 11.56 -4.63 -7.20
C ARG A 65 11.31 -3.19 -6.75
N LEU A 66 10.67 -3.01 -5.59
CA LEU A 66 10.44 -1.68 -5.01
C LEU A 66 11.76 -0.98 -4.64
N ALA A 67 12.68 -1.70 -4.00
CA ALA A 67 13.98 -1.16 -3.59
C ALA A 67 14.83 -0.75 -4.80
N VAL A 68 14.95 -1.61 -5.81
CA VAL A 68 15.69 -1.30 -7.04
C VAL A 68 15.04 -0.13 -7.79
N GLY A 69 13.71 -0.15 -7.95
CA GLY A 69 12.98 0.94 -8.57
C GLY A 69 13.18 2.28 -7.85
N LEU A 70 13.19 2.27 -6.51
CA LEU A 70 13.45 3.45 -5.69
C LEU A 70 14.88 3.97 -5.90
N ILE A 71 15.88 3.10 -5.85
CA ILE A 71 17.30 3.50 -6.04
C ILE A 71 17.49 4.16 -7.40
N VAL A 72 16.96 3.54 -8.47
CA VAL A 72 17.05 4.08 -9.82
C VAL A 72 16.32 5.42 -9.93
N ALA A 73 15.10 5.52 -9.38
CA ALA A 73 14.32 6.75 -9.40
C ALA A 73 15.00 7.89 -8.63
N VAL A 74 15.56 7.60 -7.45
CA VAL A 74 16.29 8.58 -6.64
C VAL A 74 17.54 9.05 -7.37
N PHE A 75 18.34 8.12 -7.90
CA PHE A 75 19.55 8.46 -8.64
C PHE A 75 19.25 9.37 -9.84
N LEU A 76 18.31 8.97 -10.70
CA LEU A 76 17.91 9.76 -11.86
C LEU A 76 17.27 11.09 -11.45
N GLY A 77 16.39 11.08 -10.45
CA GLY A 77 15.72 12.27 -9.95
C GLY A 77 16.70 13.30 -9.38
N VAL A 78 17.73 12.86 -8.65
CA VAL A 78 18.79 13.73 -8.12
C VAL A 78 19.62 14.30 -9.27
N VAL A 79 20.06 13.48 -10.22
CA VAL A 79 20.86 13.95 -11.36
C VAL A 79 20.09 14.98 -12.20
N LEU A 80 18.82 14.70 -12.51
CA LEU A 80 17.96 15.61 -13.26
C LEU A 80 17.63 16.87 -12.46
N GLY A 81 17.38 16.76 -11.16
CA GLY A 81 17.14 17.91 -10.29
C GLY A 81 18.35 18.84 -10.18
N LEU A 82 19.55 18.28 -10.08
CA LEU A 82 20.79 19.06 -10.13
C LEU A 82 20.95 19.72 -11.51
N ALA A 83 20.72 18.99 -12.61
CA ALA A 83 20.78 19.55 -13.95
C ALA A 83 19.77 20.69 -14.17
N ALA A 84 18.56 20.60 -13.59
CA ALA A 84 17.57 21.67 -13.58
C ALA A 84 18.07 22.92 -12.84
N GLN A 85 18.80 22.74 -11.75
CA GLN A 85 19.34 23.85 -10.97
C GLN A 85 20.42 24.63 -11.74
N LEU A 86 21.22 23.95 -12.58
CA LEU A 86 22.32 24.58 -13.31
C LEU A 86 21.89 25.29 -14.61
N SER A 87 20.72 24.98 -15.17
CA SER A 87 20.27 25.55 -16.46
C SER A 87 18.78 25.90 -16.48
N ARG A 88 18.47 27.11 -16.98
CA ARG A 88 17.09 27.58 -17.12
C ARG A 88 16.28 26.76 -18.13
N PHE A 89 16.95 26.19 -19.15
CA PHE A 89 16.29 25.36 -20.15
C PHE A 89 15.88 23.98 -19.58
N SER A 90 16.78 23.30 -18.86
CA SER A 90 16.49 22.01 -18.23
C SER A 90 15.40 22.15 -17.16
N ALA A 91 15.40 23.24 -16.39
CA ALA A 91 14.36 23.51 -15.41
C ALA A 91 12.95 23.57 -16.03
N VAL A 92 12.78 24.31 -17.13
CA VAL A 92 11.47 24.46 -17.80
C VAL A 92 11.01 23.15 -18.43
N LEU A 93 11.93 22.41 -19.06
CA LEU A 93 11.62 21.12 -19.68
C LEU A 93 11.20 20.10 -18.62
N LEU A 94 11.95 19.98 -17.53
CA LEU A 94 11.66 19.02 -16.46
C LEU A 94 10.37 19.38 -15.71
N ASP A 95 10.11 20.66 -15.43
CA ASP A 95 8.84 21.09 -14.80
C ASP A 95 7.63 20.71 -15.69
N SER A 96 7.75 20.91 -17.00
CA SER A 96 6.70 20.53 -17.96
C SER A 96 6.48 19.02 -17.97
N LEU A 97 7.55 18.21 -18.04
CA LEU A 97 7.43 16.75 -18.02
C LEU A 97 6.83 16.26 -16.70
N VAL A 98 7.30 16.76 -15.56
CA VAL A 98 6.79 16.35 -14.24
C VAL A 98 5.30 16.67 -14.13
N ARG A 99 4.84 17.85 -14.56
CA ARG A 99 3.42 18.21 -14.56
C ARG A 99 2.56 17.34 -15.47
N LEU A 100 3.11 16.89 -16.60
CA LEU A 100 2.42 15.99 -17.53
C LEU A 100 2.33 14.56 -16.99
N LEU A 101 3.40 14.06 -16.36
CA LEU A 101 3.50 12.69 -15.87
C LEU A 101 2.88 12.48 -14.49
N ALA A 102 2.93 13.49 -13.60
CA ALA A 102 2.43 13.40 -12.23
C ALA A 102 0.96 12.96 -12.09
N PRO A 103 0.00 13.45 -12.90
CA PRO A 103 -1.41 13.05 -12.76
C PRO A 103 -1.73 11.70 -13.41
N ILE A 104 -0.79 11.07 -14.13
CA ILE A 104 -1.07 9.81 -14.83
C ILE A 104 -1.16 8.67 -13.81
N PRO A 105 -2.32 8.01 -13.68
CA PRO A 105 -2.44 6.87 -12.78
C PRO A 105 -1.59 5.72 -13.32
N LYS A 106 -0.72 5.15 -12.46
CA LYS A 106 0.20 4.07 -12.85
C LYS A 106 -0.53 2.86 -13.48
N ILE A 107 -1.75 2.58 -13.04
CA ILE A 107 -2.60 1.51 -13.59
C ILE A 107 -3.04 1.75 -15.04
N ALA A 108 -3.11 3.00 -15.51
CA ALA A 108 -3.48 3.30 -16.90
C ALA A 108 -2.32 3.06 -17.88
N LEU A 109 -1.08 2.95 -17.38
CA LEU A 109 0.09 2.64 -18.20
C LEU A 109 0.21 1.14 -18.52
N TYR A 110 -0.46 0.28 -17.74
CA TYR A 110 -0.35 -1.19 -17.88
C TYR A 110 -0.67 -1.69 -19.29
N PRO A 111 -1.79 -1.29 -19.94
CA PRO A 111 -2.12 -1.77 -21.28
C PRO A 111 -1.09 -1.39 -22.35
N ALA A 112 -0.56 -0.15 -22.30
CA ALA A 112 0.44 0.32 -23.25
C ALA A 112 1.77 -0.45 -23.12
N LEU A 113 2.16 -0.80 -21.89
CA LEU A 113 3.40 -1.53 -21.60
C LEU A 113 3.34 -3.02 -21.98
N ILE A 114 2.14 -3.62 -22.06
CA ILE A 114 1.99 -5.03 -22.50
C ILE A 114 2.05 -5.15 -24.03
N LEU A 115 1.67 -4.10 -24.75
CA LEU A 115 1.64 -4.06 -26.22
C LEU A 115 3.01 -3.77 -26.86
N ILE A 116 3.94 -3.19 -26.11
CA ILE A 116 5.33 -2.91 -26.51
C ILE A 116 6.20 -4.11 -26.18
#